data_AF-A0A7C3JAZ9-F1
#
_entry.id   AF-A0A7C3JAZ9-F1
#
_cell.length_a   1.000
_cell.length_b   1.000
_cell.length_c   1.000
_cell.angle_alpha   90.00
_cell.angle_beta   90.00
_cell.angle_gamma   90.00
#
_symmetry.space_group_name_H-M   'P 1'
#
loop_
_entity.id
_entity.type
_entity.pdbx_description
1 polymer ?
#
loop_
_entity_poly.entity_id
_entity_poly.type
_entity_poly.pdbx_seq_one_letter_code
_entity_poly.pdbx_strand_id
1 'polypeptide(L)'
;MAWWTTQFIFQGDTLIAEGVEPIFLREVEWMVQDSLNPSPDETKPYTRVIVSGYALYGQLRGYYALGVAHWFLDWAADRAFLSENSQRNSEPVSSLTPMQRAIVRECLIRLNPEAWEASNISFRRQLEA
;
A
#
# COMPACT_ATOMS: atom_id res chain seq x y z
N MET A 1 21.69 8.57 3.41
CA MET A 1 20.94 7.93 2.30
C MET A 1 19.50 8.37 2.45
N ALA A 2 18.95 9.12 1.48
CA ALA A 2 17.57 9.57 1.56
C ALA A 2 16.67 8.43 1.10
N TRP A 3 15.78 8.01 2.00
CA TRP A 3 14.78 6.98 1.75
C TRP A 3 13.48 7.69 1.39
N TRP A 4 12.79 7.19 0.38
CA TRP A 4 11.51 7.72 -0.07
C TRP A 4 10.48 6.61 0.04
N THR A 5 9.28 6.92 0.52
CA THR A 5 8.21 5.93 0.65
C THR A 5 6.88 6.50 0.18
N THR A 6 6.13 5.66 -0.53
CA THR A 6 4.71 5.88 -0.79
C THR A 6 3.93 4.67 -0.26
N GLN A 7 2.64 4.86 -0.02
CA GLN A 7 1.75 3.74 0.24
C GLN A 7 0.45 3.83 -0.55
N PHE A 8 -0.16 2.66 -0.69
CA PHE A 8 -1.44 2.44 -1.33
C PHE A 8 -2.32 1.63 -0.40
N ILE A 9 -3.60 1.96 -0.33
CA ILE A 9 -4.55 1.28 0.53
C ILE A 9 -5.71 0.81 -0.32
N PHE A 10 -6.00 -0.48 -0.22
CA PHE A 10 -7.04 -1.15 -0.96
C PHE A 10 -8.11 -1.72 -0.03
N GLN A 11 -9.34 -1.73 -0.52
CA GLN A 11 -10.41 -2.56 -0.01
C GLN A 11 -10.83 -3.52 -1.12
N GLY A 12 -10.58 -4.82 -0.95
CA GLY A 12 -10.58 -5.75 -2.08
C GLY A 12 -9.62 -5.26 -3.16
N ASP A 13 -10.07 -5.15 -4.41
CA ASP A 13 -9.27 -4.66 -5.54
C ASP A 13 -9.39 -3.14 -5.79
N THR A 14 -10.16 -2.42 -4.97
CA THR A 14 -10.38 -0.98 -5.15
C THR A 14 -9.35 -0.18 -4.36
N LEU A 15 -8.64 0.72 -5.02
CA LEU A 15 -7.75 1.69 -4.38
C LEU A 15 -8.59 2.76 -3.67
N ILE A 16 -8.40 2.90 -2.36
CA ILE A 16 -9.11 3.85 -1.49
C ILE A 16 -8.24 5.06 -1.16
N ALA A 17 -6.92 4.87 -1.04
CA ALA A 17 -5.99 5.96 -0.74
C ALA A 17 -4.60 5.73 -1.33
N GLU A 18 -3.94 6.81 -1.74
CA GLU A 18 -2.53 6.86 -2.16
C GLU A 18 -1.83 8.06 -1.52
N GLY A 19 -0.57 7.93 -1.13
CA GLY A 19 0.15 9.03 -0.50
C GLY A 19 1.64 8.79 -0.26
N VAL A 20 2.42 9.86 -0.45
CA VAL A 20 3.86 9.95 -0.14
C VAL A 20 3.97 10.49 1.30
N GLU A 21 4.67 9.79 2.21
CA GLU A 21 4.71 10.02 3.68
C GLU A 21 3.62 9.27 4.48
N PRO A 22 3.86 8.89 5.76
CA PRO A 22 3.10 7.82 6.38
C PRO A 22 1.63 8.20 6.50
N ILE A 23 0.77 7.50 5.77
CA ILE A 23 -0.66 7.55 6.03
C ILE A 23 -0.83 6.81 7.34
N PHE A 24 -1.20 7.55 8.38
CA PHE A 24 -1.49 6.97 9.67
C PHE A 24 -2.77 6.15 9.56
N LEU A 25 -2.85 5.01 10.25
CA LEU A 25 -4.08 4.18 10.29
C LEU A 25 -5.32 5.02 10.59
N ARG A 26 -5.18 6.03 11.47
CA ARG A 26 -6.22 6.99 11.79
C ARG A 26 -6.65 7.86 10.60
N GLU A 27 -5.73 8.32 9.78
CA GLU A 27 -6.09 9.08 8.57
C GLU A 27 -6.84 8.19 7.56
N VAL A 28 -6.47 6.92 7.47
CA VAL A 28 -7.23 5.94 6.68
C VAL A 28 -8.63 5.74 7.22
N GLU A 29 -8.78 5.57 8.53
CA GLU A 29 -10.08 5.43 9.18
C GLU A 29 -11.01 6.59 8.81
N TRP A 30 -10.51 7.82 8.84
CA TRP A 30 -11.28 9.00 8.45
C TRP A 30 -11.60 9.03 6.94
N MET A 31 -10.63 8.72 6.08
CA MET A 31 -10.86 8.63 4.62
C MET A 31 -11.86 7.52 4.24
N VAL A 32 -11.88 6.42 4.99
CA VAL A 32 -12.81 5.32 4.83
C VAL A 32 -14.20 5.68 5.39
N GLN A 33 -14.27 6.38 6.52
CA GLN A 33 -15.53 6.86 7.11
C GLN A 33 -16.28 7.83 6.17
N ASP A 34 -15.56 8.72 5.47
CA ASP A 34 -16.17 9.67 4.53
C ASP A 34 -16.66 9.01 3.23
N SER A 35 -16.08 7.86 2.85
CA SER A 35 -16.34 7.22 1.55
C SER A 35 -17.37 6.08 1.59
N LEU A 36 -17.79 5.63 2.77
CA LEU A 36 -18.71 4.50 2.94
C LEU A 36 -19.71 4.79 4.06
N ASN A 37 -20.99 4.41 3.89
CA ASN A 37 -21.88 4.16 5.02
C ASN A 37 -21.43 2.83 5.66
N PRO A 38 -20.70 2.81 6.79
CA PRO A 38 -20.31 1.54 7.39
C PRO A 38 -21.55 0.89 7.99
N SER A 39 -21.82 -0.36 7.61
CA SER A 39 -22.71 -1.20 8.41
C SER A 39 -21.97 -1.52 9.71
N PRO A 40 -22.51 -1.19 10.89
CA PRO A 40 -21.80 -1.32 12.17
C PRO A 40 -21.43 -2.78 12.51
N ASP A 41 -22.03 -3.76 11.84
CA ASP A 41 -21.80 -5.19 12.07
C ASP A 41 -20.77 -5.83 11.12
N GLU A 42 -20.15 -5.05 10.22
CA GLU A 42 -19.28 -5.59 9.16
C GLU A 42 -17.79 -5.35 9.47
N THR A 43 -17.03 -6.43 9.66
CA THR A 43 -15.56 -6.34 9.65
C THR A 43 -15.06 -6.25 8.22
N LYS A 44 -14.44 -5.13 7.86
CA LYS A 44 -13.96 -4.89 6.48
C LYS A 44 -12.46 -5.13 6.35
N PRO A 45 -12.01 -5.99 5.42
CA PRO A 45 -10.59 -6.23 5.18
C PRO A 45 -9.97 -5.13 4.30
N TYR A 46 -8.78 -4.70 4.67
CA TYR A 46 -7.98 -3.73 3.93
C TYR A 46 -6.57 -4.26 3.69
N THR A 47 -6.00 -3.86 2.57
CA THR A 47 -4.62 -4.18 2.19
C THR A 47 -3.84 -2.90 2.04
N ARG A 48 -2.78 -2.75 2.82
CA ARG A 48 -1.81 -1.67 2.70
C ARG A 48 -0.59 -2.19 1.96
N VAL A 49 -0.16 -1.44 0.96
CA VAL A 49 1.09 -1.68 0.22
C VAL A 49 2.01 -0.49 0.47
N ILE A 50 3.22 -0.75 0.94
CA ILE A 50 4.26 0.27 1.13
C ILE A 50 5.34 0.04 0.08
N VAL A 51 5.67 1.06 -0.68
CA VAL A 51 6.75 1.01 -1.68
C VAL A 51 7.87 1.91 -1.21
N SER A 52 9.08 1.35 -1.14
CA SER A 52 10.29 2.09 -0.79
C SER A 52 11.16 2.33 -2.01
N GLY A 53 11.71 3.53 -2.09
CA GLY A 53 12.60 3.99 -3.13
C GLY A 53 13.83 4.69 -2.59
N TYR A 54 14.88 4.71 -3.41
CA TYR A 54 16.13 5.40 -3.12
C TYR A 54 16.10 6.79 -3.75
N ALA A 55 16.46 7.80 -2.97
CA ALA A 55 16.59 9.18 -3.42
C ALA A 55 18.05 9.68 -3.32
N LEU A 56 18.47 10.44 -4.33
CA LEU A 56 19.79 11.09 -4.41
C LEU A 56 19.61 12.57 -4.74
N TYR A 57 20.21 13.44 -3.92
CA TYR A 57 20.09 14.90 -4.05
C TYR A 57 18.63 15.39 -4.06
N GLY A 58 17.78 14.77 -3.22
CA GLY A 58 16.34 15.12 -3.14
C GLY A 58 15.49 14.60 -4.29
N GLN A 59 16.06 13.89 -5.26
CA GLN A 59 15.35 13.30 -6.38
C GLN A 59 15.23 11.79 -6.21
N LEU A 60 14.02 11.26 -6.35
CA LEU A 60 13.78 9.82 -6.40
C LEU A 60 14.47 9.22 -7.64
N ARG A 61 15.26 8.17 -7.44
CA ARG A 61 16.06 7.52 -8.49
C ARG A 61 15.60 6.12 -8.83
N GLY A 62 14.78 5.49 -8.00
CA GLY A 62 14.21 4.18 -8.29
C GLY A 62 13.55 3.55 -7.08
N TYR A 63 12.64 2.62 -7.35
CA TYR A 63 11.96 1.77 -6.37
C TYR A 63 12.74 0.46 -6.19
N TYR A 64 12.76 -0.08 -4.98
CA TYR A 64 13.56 -1.28 -4.69
C TYR A 64 12.87 -2.31 -3.78
N ALA A 65 11.86 -1.91 -3.00
CA ALA A 65 11.19 -2.82 -2.09
C ALA A 65 9.69 -2.54 -2.00
N LEU A 66 8.93 -3.60 -1.77
CA LEU A 66 7.50 -3.58 -1.58
C LEU A 66 7.16 -4.37 -0.30
N GLY A 67 6.42 -3.74 0.60
CA GLY A 67 5.88 -4.35 1.82
C GLY A 67 4.37 -4.42 1.73
N VAL A 68 3.80 -5.49 2.28
CA VAL A 68 2.34 -5.70 2.33
C VAL A 68 1.92 -5.85 3.78
N ALA A 69 0.76 -5.31 4.12
CA ALA A 69 0.10 -5.54 5.39
C ALA A 69 -1.42 -5.62 5.19
N HIS A 70 -2.05 -6.63 5.76
CA HIS A 70 -3.49 -6.80 5.83
C HIS A 70 -3.98 -6.42 7.21
N TRP A 71 -4.99 -5.56 7.24
CA TRP A 71 -5.63 -5.10 8.47
C TRP A 71 -7.14 -5.12 8.30
N PHE A 72 -7.82 -5.14 9.43
CA PHE A 72 -9.26 -5.26 9.51
C PHE A 72 -9.77 -4.15 10.42
N LEU A 73 -10.86 -3.51 10.00
CA LEU A 73 -11.59 -2.54 10.81
C LEU A 73 -12.84 -3.20 11.39
N ASP A 74 -12.92 -3.22 12.72
CA ASP A 74 -14.07 -3.63 13.50
C ASP A 74 -14.79 -2.36 14.00
N TRP A 75 -15.84 -1.96 13.28
CA TRP A 75 -16.60 -0.74 13.56
C TRP A 75 -17.41 -0.83 14.85
N ALA A 76 -17.88 -2.02 15.23
CA ALA A 76 -18.62 -2.22 16.47
C ALA A 76 -17.74 -1.98 17.70
N ALA A 77 -16.47 -2.38 17.61
CA ALA A 77 -15.49 -2.22 18.69
C ALA A 77 -14.54 -1.03 18.52
N ASP A 78 -14.73 -0.20 17.49
CA ASP A 78 -13.90 0.95 17.13
C ASP A 78 -12.40 0.65 17.18
N ARG A 79 -11.99 -0.44 16.51
CA ARG A 79 -10.60 -0.93 16.55
C ARG A 79 -10.11 -1.44 15.20
N ALA A 80 -8.83 -1.19 14.95
CA ALA A 80 -8.09 -1.82 13.87
C ALA A 80 -7.24 -2.98 14.41
N PHE A 81 -7.15 -4.08 13.66
CA PHE A 81 -6.22 -5.17 13.95
C PHE A 81 -5.57 -5.71 12.68
N LEU A 82 -4.35 -6.23 12.83
CA LEU A 82 -3.56 -6.81 11.74
C LEU A 82 -3.81 -8.32 11.63
N SER A 83 -3.71 -8.88 10.43
CA SER A 83 -3.61 -10.35 10.25
C SER A 83 -2.39 -10.90 11.02
N GLU A 84 -2.37 -12.20 11.33
CA GLU A 84 -1.23 -12.81 12.03
C GLU A 84 0.09 -12.64 11.28
N ASN A 85 0.08 -12.81 9.95
CA ASN A 85 1.27 -12.63 9.11
C ASN A 85 1.73 -11.16 9.06
N SER A 86 0.79 -10.22 9.06
CA SER A 86 1.10 -8.79 9.10
C SER A 86 1.68 -8.37 10.44
N GLN A 87 1.19 -8.93 11.56
CA GLN A 87 1.78 -8.70 12.89
C GLN A 87 3.24 -9.17 12.96
N ARG A 88 3.58 -10.22 12.19
CA ARG A 88 4.95 -10.75 12.09
C ARG A 88 5.79 -10.07 11.01
N ASN A 89 5.25 -9.07 10.31
CA ASN A 89 5.86 -8.43 9.15
C ASN A 89 6.32 -9.44 8.07
N SER A 90 5.56 -10.51 7.88
CA SER A 90 5.92 -11.64 7.01
C SER A 90 4.96 -11.83 5.85
N GLU A 91 4.16 -10.82 5.49
CA GLU A 91 3.28 -10.91 4.33
C GLU A 91 4.09 -10.96 3.03
N PRO A 92 3.87 -11.99 2.19
CA PRO A 92 4.54 -12.07 0.91
C PRO A 92 3.87 -11.12 -0.09
N VAL A 93 4.64 -10.56 -1.02
CA VAL A 93 4.08 -9.76 -2.14
C VAL A 93 3.04 -10.54 -2.96
N SER A 94 3.17 -11.87 -2.99
CA SER A 94 2.21 -12.76 -3.65
C SER A 94 0.83 -12.80 -2.99
N SER A 95 0.64 -12.20 -1.81
CA SER A 95 -0.69 -12.05 -1.20
C SER A 95 -1.53 -10.96 -1.88
N LEU A 96 -0.91 -10.06 -2.64
CA LEU A 96 -1.63 -9.09 -3.46
C LEU A 96 -2.34 -9.81 -4.60
N THR A 97 -3.52 -9.31 -4.98
CA THR A 97 -4.18 -9.77 -6.20
C THR A 97 -3.43 -9.24 -7.43
N PRO A 98 -3.57 -9.89 -8.61
CA PRO A 98 -3.03 -9.35 -9.86
C PRO A 98 -3.52 -7.92 -10.15
N MET A 99 -4.77 -7.61 -9.81
CA MET A 99 -5.36 -6.28 -10.01
C MET A 99 -4.69 -5.23 -9.12
N GLN A 100 -4.52 -5.53 -7.83
CA GLN A 100 -3.82 -4.63 -6.91
C GLN A 100 -2.39 -4.34 -7.37
N ARG A 101 -1.67 -5.37 -7.84
CA ARG A 101 -0.31 -5.20 -8.37
C ARG A 101 -0.28 -4.31 -9.61
N ALA A 102 -1.22 -4.50 -10.53
CA ALA A 102 -1.37 -3.66 -11.72
C ALA A 102 -1.62 -2.18 -11.33
N ILE A 103 -2.54 -1.93 -10.39
CA ILE A 103 -2.85 -0.57 -9.92
C ILE A 103 -1.62 0.07 -9.26
N VAL A 104 -0.91 -0.64 -8.38
CA VAL A 104 0.32 -0.14 -7.75
C VAL A 104 1.34 0.23 -8.81
N ARG A 105 1.57 -0.64 -9.80
CA ARG A 105 2.48 -0.37 -10.91
C ARG A 105 2.09 0.90 -11.67
N GLU A 106 0.83 1.03 -12.06
CA GLU A 106 0.34 2.21 -12.79
C GLU A 106 0.51 3.50 -11.98
N CYS A 107 0.21 3.48 -10.68
CA CYS A 107 0.43 4.62 -9.81
C CYS A 107 1.91 5.01 -9.71
N LEU A 108 2.82 4.03 -9.58
CA LEU A 108 4.26 4.31 -9.53
C LEU A 108 4.80 4.90 -10.83
N ILE A 109 4.32 4.41 -11.98
CA ILE A 109 4.67 4.95 -13.31
C ILE A 109 4.16 6.39 -13.43
N ARG A 110 2.89 6.65 -13.06
CA ARG A 110 2.31 8.01 -13.10
C ARG A 110 3.06 8.98 -12.19
N LEU A 111 3.46 8.52 -11.01
CA LEU A 111 4.12 9.36 -10.00
C LEU A 111 5.53 9.76 -10.41
N ASN A 112 6.32 8.81 -10.93
CA ASN A 112 7.66 9.09 -11.44
C ASN A 112 8.08 8.02 -12.48
N PRO A 113 7.88 8.30 -13.79
CA PRO A 113 8.25 7.36 -14.85
C PRO A 113 9.75 7.05 -14.89
N GLU A 114 10.60 8.05 -14.63
CA GLU A 114 12.05 7.89 -14.64
C GLU A 114 12.53 6.95 -13.53
N ALA A 115 11.97 7.11 -12.32
CA ALA A 115 12.25 6.22 -11.21
C ALA A 115 11.75 4.80 -11.48
N TRP A 116 10.58 4.63 -12.10
CA TRP A 116 10.09 3.31 -12.51
C TRP A 116 11.08 2.62 -13.46
N GLU A 117 11.55 3.30 -14.50
CA GLU A 117 12.48 2.73 -15.47
C GLU A 117 13.85 2.37 -14.85
N ALA A 118 14.31 3.19 -13.91
CA ALA A 118 15.54 2.95 -13.16
C ALA A 118 15.41 1.90 -12.04
N SER A 119 14.19 1.42 -11.76
CA SER A 119 13.96 0.40 -10.74
C SER A 119 14.51 -0.97 -11.16
N ASN A 120 14.99 -1.73 -10.18
CA ASN A 120 15.60 -3.03 -10.47
C ASN A 120 14.56 -4.01 -11.05
N ILE A 121 15.05 -4.97 -11.86
CA ILE A 121 14.19 -5.93 -12.59
C ILE A 121 13.38 -6.80 -11.62
N SER A 122 13.97 -7.22 -10.50
CA SER A 122 13.30 -8.07 -9.52
C SER A 122 12.08 -7.38 -8.91
N PHE A 123 12.17 -6.09 -8.59
CA PHE A 123 11.08 -5.28 -8.09
C PHE A 123 9.96 -5.14 -9.12
N ARG A 124 10.28 -4.79 -10.36
CA ARG A 124 9.27 -4.67 -11.43
C ARG A 124 8.53 -5.98 -11.65
N ARG A 125 9.24 -7.12 -11.69
CA ARG A 125 8.65 -8.45 -11.83
C ARG A 125 7.67 -8.81 -10.72
N GLN A 126 7.91 -8.37 -9.49
CA GLN A 126 6.97 -8.59 -8.38
C GLN A 126 5.61 -7.92 -8.62
N LEU A 127 5.54 -6.89 -9.46
CA LEU A 127 4.32 -6.16 -9.81
C LEU A 127 3.74 -6.55 -11.18
N GLU A 128 4.47 -7.31 -11.99
CA GLU A 128 4.07 -7.77 -13.33
C GLU A 128 3.54 -9.21 -13.33
N ALA A 129 3.86 -10.01 -12.31
CA ALA A 129 3.33 -11.36 -12.08
C ALA A 129 1.88 -11.34 -11.59
#